data_AF-A0A936KM40-F1
#
_entry.id   AF-A0A936KM40-F1
#
_cell.length_a   1.000
_cell.length_b   1.000
_cell.length_c   1.000
_cell.angle_alpha   90.00
_cell.angle_beta   90.00
_cell.angle_gamma   90.00
#
_symmetry.space_group_name_H-M   'P 1'
#
loop_
_entity.id
_entity.type
_entity.pdbx_description
1 polymer ?
#
loop_
_entity_poly.entity_id
_entity_poly.type
_entity_poly.pdbx_seq_one_letter_code
_entity_poly.pdbx_strand_id
1 'polypeptide(L)'
;MKFLIIIGLSILCYGCFEIFAKKANTSSNPTVSSDSLKIGGLTFVAPPKSFSGNPMNEIKSIGANWIAVIPYGFTMLGKPEVHYKEFGGQWWGEKPEGIRKTIQLAHDAGLKVMLKPQVYVPGSWTGSLSFEKKRIGKSGSPATFPIWTKCLLLQKSLR
;
A
#
# COMPACT_ATOMS: atom_id res chain seq x y z
N MET A 1 -26.23 62.43 2.77
CA MET A 1 -25.11 61.49 2.48
C MET A 1 -25.11 60.20 3.30
N LYS A 2 -25.75 60.11 4.48
CA LYS A 2 -25.78 58.87 5.29
C LYS A 2 -26.79 57.80 4.79
N PHE A 3 -27.81 58.19 4.02
CA PHE A 3 -28.83 57.27 3.49
C PHE A 3 -28.39 56.45 2.26
N LEU A 4 -27.40 56.91 1.49
CA LEU A 4 -26.93 56.19 0.29
C LEU A 4 -26.03 54.98 0.63
N ILE A 5 -25.41 54.95 1.81
CA ILE A 5 -24.48 53.88 2.21
C ILE A 5 -25.23 52.62 2.66
N ILE A 6 -26.43 52.77 3.21
CA ILE A 6 -27.22 51.65 3.75
C ILE A 6 -27.84 50.80 2.61
N ILE A 7 -28.16 51.43 1.48
CA ILE A 7 -28.76 50.74 0.33
C ILE A 7 -27.70 49.90 -0.42
N GLY A 8 -26.45 50.36 -0.47
CA GLY A 8 -25.33 49.63 -1.11
C GLY A 8 -24.90 48.36 -0.36
N LEU A 9 -24.98 48.37 0.98
CA LEU A 9 -24.62 47.20 1.80
C LEU A 9 -25.67 46.08 1.74
N SER A 10 -26.94 46.44 1.52
CA SER A 10 -28.04 45.47 1.38
C SER A 10 -27.95 44.70 0.07
N ILE A 11 -27.52 45.33 -1.03
CA ILE A 11 -27.48 44.71 -2.37
C ILE A 11 -26.32 43.69 -2.48
N LEU A 12 -25.20 43.92 -1.80
CA LEU A 12 -24.08 42.95 -1.72
C LEU A 12 -24.40 41.70 -0.90
N CYS A 13 -25.40 41.75 -0.01
CA CYS A 13 -25.84 40.58 0.77
C CYS A 13 -26.80 39.67 -0.02
N TYR A 14 -27.69 40.24 -0.85
CA TYR A 14 -28.62 39.44 -1.66
C TYR A 14 -27.95 38.74 -2.86
N GLY A 15 -26.85 39.29 -3.40
CA GLY A 15 -26.13 38.67 -4.52
C GLY A 15 -25.33 37.41 -4.16
N CYS A 16 -24.91 37.26 -2.89
CA CYS A 16 -24.10 36.13 -2.45
C CYS A 16 -24.94 34.91 -1.99
N PHE A 17 -26.20 35.13 -1.62
CA PHE A 17 -27.08 34.08 -1.10
C PHE A 17 -27.54 33.09 -2.19
N GLU A 18 -27.76 33.56 -3.42
CA GLU A 18 -28.22 32.72 -4.53
C GLU A 18 -27.13 31.78 -5.10
N ILE A 19 -25.85 32.05 -4.86
CA ILE A 19 -24.76 31.17 -5.31
C ILE A 19 -24.57 29.98 -4.34
N PHE A 20 -24.89 30.13 -3.06
CA PHE A 20 -24.72 29.06 -2.07
C PHE A 20 -25.88 28.05 -2.06
N ALA A 21 -27.11 28.47 -2.41
CA ALA A 21 -28.29 27.61 -2.34
C ALA A 21 -28.38 26.55 -3.45
N LYS A 22 -27.68 26.72 -4.59
CA LYS A 22 -27.69 25.73 -5.68
C LYS A 22 -26.77 24.52 -5.48
N LYS A 23 -25.98 24.47 -4.40
CA LYS A 23 -25.11 23.32 -4.07
C LYS A 23 -25.69 22.43 -2.98
N ALA A 24 -27.01 22.21 -2.99
CA ALA A 24 -27.67 21.33 -2.05
C ALA A 24 -28.89 20.63 -2.70
N ASN A 25 -28.70 19.94 -3.83
CA ASN A 25 -29.54 18.80 -4.20
C ASN A 25 -28.96 18.06 -5.41
N THR A 26 -27.95 17.25 -5.15
CA THR A 26 -27.75 16.03 -5.93
C THR A 26 -27.34 14.95 -4.94
N SER A 27 -28.29 14.55 -4.10
CA SER A 27 -28.27 13.23 -3.47
C SER A 27 -28.60 12.20 -4.54
N SER A 28 -27.72 12.03 -5.53
CA SER A 28 -27.64 10.74 -6.19
C SER A 28 -27.12 9.79 -5.12
N ASN A 29 -27.99 8.93 -4.57
CA ASN A 29 -27.52 7.72 -3.92
C ASN A 29 -26.42 7.14 -4.82
N PRO A 30 -25.15 7.03 -4.37
CA PRO A 30 -24.16 6.36 -5.19
C PRO A 30 -24.69 4.95 -5.35
N THR A 31 -25.17 4.64 -6.55
CA THR A 31 -25.38 3.27 -6.97
C THR A 31 -24.01 2.64 -6.86
N VAL A 32 -23.75 1.98 -5.73
CA VAL A 32 -22.57 1.16 -5.54
C VAL A 32 -22.70 0.07 -6.58
N SER A 33 -22.15 0.32 -7.76
CA SER A 33 -22.02 -0.69 -8.79
C SER A 33 -21.24 -1.83 -8.14
N SER A 34 -21.73 -3.05 -8.28
CA SER A 34 -21.09 -4.26 -7.74
C SER A 34 -19.64 -4.43 -8.23
N ASP A 35 -19.23 -3.70 -9.26
CA ASP A 35 -17.84 -3.57 -9.73
C ASP A 35 -16.89 -2.96 -8.70
N SER A 36 -17.38 -2.15 -7.76
CA SER A 36 -16.54 -1.56 -6.70
C SER A 36 -15.95 -2.59 -5.72
N LEU A 37 -16.53 -3.79 -5.67
CA LEU A 37 -16.07 -4.92 -4.86
C LEU A 37 -15.12 -5.88 -5.61
N LYS A 38 -15.08 -5.82 -6.94
CA LYS A 38 -14.30 -6.76 -7.75
C LYS A 38 -12.82 -6.38 -7.76
N ILE A 39 -11.95 -7.32 -7.38
CA ILE A 39 -10.51 -7.15 -7.44
C ILE A 39 -10.00 -7.62 -8.80
N GLY A 40 -9.66 -6.68 -9.67
CA GLY A 40 -8.88 -6.88 -10.89
C GLY A 40 -7.42 -6.54 -10.62
N GLY A 41 -6.73 -7.41 -9.88
CA GLY A 41 -5.38 -7.16 -9.40
C GLY A 41 -4.29 -7.85 -10.20
N LEU A 42 -3.08 -7.28 -10.16
CA LEU A 42 -1.87 -7.93 -10.66
C LEU A 42 -0.77 -7.97 -9.61
N THR A 43 0.15 -8.92 -9.74
CA THR A 43 1.37 -8.94 -8.93
C THR A 43 2.43 -8.09 -9.59
N PHE A 44 2.94 -7.09 -8.86
CA PHE A 44 3.94 -6.17 -9.38
C PHE A 44 5.34 -6.68 -9.04
N VAL A 45 6.10 -7.05 -10.08
CA VAL A 45 7.49 -7.47 -9.92
C VAL A 45 8.34 -6.24 -9.60
N ALA A 46 9.01 -6.26 -8.45
CA ALA A 46 9.93 -5.20 -8.06
C ALA A 46 11.02 -5.02 -9.13
N PRO A 47 11.37 -3.80 -9.55
CA PRO A 47 12.49 -3.62 -10.47
C PRO A 47 13.84 -3.57 -9.73
N PRO A 48 14.95 -3.97 -10.39
CA PRO A 48 16.29 -3.88 -9.81
C PRO A 48 16.78 -2.43 -9.65
N LYS A 49 16.24 -1.48 -10.41
CA LYS A 49 16.59 -0.05 -10.40
C LYS A 49 15.33 0.80 -10.24
N SER A 50 15.52 2.06 -9.85
CA SER A 50 14.45 3.05 -9.79
C SER A 50 13.75 3.21 -11.14
N PHE A 51 12.46 3.52 -11.12
CA PHE A 51 11.69 3.72 -12.34
C PHE A 51 12.20 4.92 -13.15
N SER A 52 12.31 4.76 -14.47
CA SER A 52 12.60 5.86 -15.41
C SER A 52 11.35 6.72 -15.70
N GLY A 53 10.15 6.16 -15.50
CA GLY A 53 8.86 6.82 -15.65
C GLY A 53 7.83 6.27 -14.64
N ASN A 54 6.55 6.65 -14.77
CA ASN A 54 5.51 6.09 -13.89
C ASN A 54 4.90 4.82 -14.52
N PRO A 55 5.21 3.61 -14.01
CA PRO A 55 4.68 2.35 -14.57
C PRO A 55 3.17 2.18 -14.32
N MET A 56 2.58 2.96 -13.41
CA MET A 56 1.18 2.81 -13.02
C MET A 56 0.21 3.21 -14.13
N ASN A 57 0.66 4.02 -15.10
CA ASN A 57 -0.15 4.41 -16.25
C ASN A 57 -0.48 3.20 -17.14
N GLU A 58 0.49 2.33 -17.39
CA GLU A 58 0.31 1.09 -18.16
C GLU A 58 -0.51 0.06 -17.39
N ILE A 59 -0.32 -0.02 -16.07
CA ILE A 59 -1.12 -0.89 -15.21
C ILE A 59 -2.61 -0.49 -15.22
N LYS A 60 -2.90 0.81 -15.30
CA LYS A 60 -4.28 1.27 -15.44
C LYS A 60 -4.85 1.02 -16.83
N SER A 61 -4.05 1.14 -17.89
CA SER A 61 -4.56 0.96 -19.26
C SER A 61 -5.03 -0.47 -19.52
N ILE A 62 -4.49 -1.46 -18.81
CA ILE A 62 -4.97 -2.85 -18.84
C ILE A 62 -6.22 -3.12 -17.96
N GLY A 63 -6.75 -2.10 -17.28
CA GLY A 63 -7.95 -2.20 -16.47
C GLY A 63 -7.73 -2.76 -15.05
N ALA A 64 -6.48 -2.82 -14.57
CA ALA A 64 -6.22 -3.24 -13.20
C ALA A 64 -6.62 -2.15 -12.19
N ASN A 65 -7.17 -2.57 -11.05
CA ASN A 65 -7.56 -1.67 -9.96
C ASN A 65 -6.82 -1.97 -8.64
N TRP A 66 -6.01 -3.04 -8.63
CA TRP A 66 -5.13 -3.40 -7.52
C TRP A 66 -3.73 -3.79 -8.00
N ILE A 67 -2.72 -3.53 -7.18
CA ILE A 67 -1.39 -4.14 -7.31
C ILE A 67 -0.98 -4.84 -6.02
N ALA A 68 -0.29 -5.97 -6.14
CA ALA A 68 0.41 -6.60 -5.03
C ALA A 68 1.90 -6.20 -5.06
N VAL A 69 2.35 -5.53 -4.00
CA VAL A 69 3.78 -5.21 -3.78
C VAL A 69 4.36 -6.24 -2.83
N ILE A 70 5.49 -6.84 -3.21
CA ILE A 70 6.01 -8.05 -2.57
C ILE A 70 7.42 -7.81 -2.03
N PRO A 71 7.56 -7.40 -0.76
CA PRO A 71 8.84 -7.39 -0.08
C PRO A 71 9.33 -8.83 0.17
N TYR A 72 10.51 -9.17 -0.34
CA TYR A 72 11.12 -10.47 -0.08
C TYR A 72 12.05 -10.43 1.14
N GLY A 73 11.85 -11.37 2.05
CA GLY A 73 12.85 -11.80 3.03
C GLY A 73 13.56 -13.06 2.54
N PHE A 74 14.81 -13.25 2.96
CA PHE A 74 15.65 -14.37 2.55
C PHE A 74 15.93 -15.29 3.73
N THR A 75 15.94 -16.61 3.48
CA THR A 75 16.48 -17.59 4.43
C THR A 75 17.17 -18.74 3.70
N MET A 76 18.04 -19.46 4.40
CA MET A 76 18.68 -20.67 3.91
C MET A 76 17.96 -21.91 4.45
N LEU A 77 18.06 -23.02 3.72
CA LEU A 77 17.56 -24.31 4.17
C LEU A 77 18.10 -24.68 5.56
N GLY A 78 17.20 -25.12 6.46
CA GLY A 78 17.54 -25.50 7.83
C GLY A 78 17.87 -24.34 8.77
N LYS A 79 17.77 -23.08 8.33
CA LYS A 79 18.03 -21.89 9.15
C LYS A 79 16.72 -21.20 9.54
N PRO A 80 16.41 -21.03 10.84
CA PRO A 80 15.17 -20.37 11.27
C PRO A 80 15.20 -18.84 11.09
N GLU A 81 16.35 -18.27 10.75
CA GLU A 81 16.52 -16.83 10.58
C GLU A 81 16.03 -16.35 9.21
N VAL A 82 15.22 -15.29 9.21
CA VAL A 82 14.87 -14.54 8.00
C VAL A 82 15.61 -13.20 8.00
N HIS A 83 16.29 -12.95 6.89
CA HIS A 83 17.06 -11.75 6.64
C HIS A 83 16.28 -10.84 5.68
N TYR A 84 16.05 -9.61 6.11
CA TYR A 84 15.60 -8.51 5.28
C TYR A 84 16.64 -7.42 5.47
N LYS A 85 17.49 -7.18 4.46
CA LYS A 85 18.66 -6.31 4.59
C LYS A 85 18.63 -5.23 3.50
N GLU A 86 18.41 -3.99 3.93
CA GLU A 86 18.38 -2.80 3.07
C GLU A 86 19.67 -2.61 2.22
N PHE A 87 20.80 -3.13 2.71
CA PHE A 87 22.13 -3.01 2.07
C PHE A 87 22.63 -4.31 1.40
N GLY A 88 21.76 -5.31 1.19
CA GLY A 88 22.11 -6.55 0.46
C GLY A 88 21.88 -6.46 -1.05
N GLY A 89 22.12 -7.56 -1.78
CA GLY A 89 21.84 -7.72 -3.22
C GLY A 89 20.35 -7.77 -3.60
N GLN A 90 19.48 -7.18 -2.78
CA GLN A 90 18.06 -7.03 -3.06
C GLN A 90 17.85 -6.01 -4.17
N TRP A 91 16.84 -6.23 -4.99
CA TRP A 91 16.43 -5.28 -6.00
C TRP A 91 15.95 -3.98 -5.36
N TRP A 92 16.18 -2.83 -6.01
CA TRP A 92 15.75 -1.54 -5.48
C TRP A 92 14.27 -1.53 -5.07
N GLY A 93 13.39 -2.13 -5.88
CA GLY A 93 11.96 -2.23 -5.61
C GLY A 93 11.57 -3.11 -4.41
N GLU A 94 12.50 -3.90 -3.87
CA GLU A 94 12.29 -4.74 -2.68
C GLU A 94 12.78 -4.05 -1.39
N LYS A 95 13.54 -2.97 -1.53
CA LYS A 95 14.02 -2.15 -0.41
C LYS A 95 12.90 -1.22 0.07
N PRO A 96 12.95 -0.76 1.34
CA PRO A 96 11.92 0.12 1.88
C PRO A 96 11.68 1.37 1.03
N GLU A 97 12.73 1.96 0.45
CA GLU A 97 12.64 3.11 -0.47
C GLU A 97 11.85 2.81 -1.75
N GLY A 98 12.14 1.70 -2.43
CA GLY A 98 11.48 1.31 -3.68
C GLY A 98 10.04 0.86 -3.44
N ILE A 99 9.80 0.16 -2.33
CA ILE A 99 8.45 -0.20 -1.88
C ILE A 99 7.62 1.06 -1.66
N ARG A 100 8.08 2.00 -0.84
CA ARG A 100 7.35 3.26 -0.57
C ARG A 100 7.09 4.04 -1.85
N LYS A 101 8.08 4.14 -2.75
CA LYS A 101 7.91 4.83 -4.03
C LYS A 101 6.86 4.15 -4.91
N THR A 102 6.86 2.81 -4.96
CA THR A 102 5.87 2.02 -5.71
C THR A 102 4.47 2.22 -5.15
N ILE A 103 4.31 2.13 -3.83
CA ILE A 103 3.01 2.34 -3.15
C ILE A 103 2.50 3.76 -3.41
N GLN A 104 3.37 4.77 -3.27
CA GLN A 104 3.00 6.16 -3.52
C GLN A 104 2.49 6.35 -4.96
N LEU A 105 3.26 5.91 -5.96
CA LEU A 105 2.87 6.03 -7.36
C LEU A 105 1.54 5.31 -7.66
N ALA A 106 1.31 4.16 -7.03
CA ALA A 106 0.07 3.41 -7.19
C ALA A 106 -1.13 4.17 -6.62
N HIS A 107 -1.01 4.72 -5.41
CA HIS A 107 -2.04 5.55 -4.81
C HIS A 107 -2.29 6.83 -5.62
N ASP A 108 -1.24 7.50 -6.11
CA ASP A 108 -1.36 8.68 -6.98
C ASP A 108 -2.10 8.34 -8.29
N ALA A 109 -1.96 7.11 -8.77
CA ALA A 109 -2.70 6.61 -9.92
C ALA A 109 -4.14 6.19 -9.60
N GLY A 110 -4.54 6.11 -8.33
CA GLY A 110 -5.86 5.62 -7.92
C GLY A 110 -5.97 4.09 -7.83
N LEU A 111 -4.84 3.37 -7.84
CA LEU A 111 -4.78 1.93 -7.63
C LEU A 111 -4.81 1.61 -6.14
N LYS A 112 -5.46 0.51 -5.77
CA LYS A 112 -5.39 -0.05 -4.42
C LYS A 112 -4.16 -0.94 -4.29
N VAL A 113 -3.56 -1.01 -3.11
CA VAL A 113 -2.32 -1.77 -2.90
C VAL A 113 -2.52 -2.87 -1.87
N MET A 114 -2.10 -4.09 -2.23
CA MET A 114 -1.89 -5.19 -1.30
C MET A 114 -0.39 -5.31 -1.02
N LEU A 115 0.01 -5.13 0.23
CA LEU A 115 1.37 -5.44 0.65
C LEU A 115 1.45 -6.92 1.07
N LYS A 116 2.29 -7.70 0.38
CA LYS A 116 2.43 -9.15 0.60
C LYS A 116 3.90 -9.52 0.86
N PRO A 117 4.40 -9.34 2.11
CA PRO A 117 5.74 -9.80 2.46
C PRO A 117 5.84 -11.32 2.33
N GLN A 118 6.94 -11.82 1.76
CA GLN A 118 7.14 -13.26 1.59
C GLN A 118 8.61 -13.68 1.75
N VAL A 119 8.83 -14.98 1.98
CA VAL A 119 10.16 -15.54 2.20
C VAL A 119 10.61 -16.34 0.98
N TYR A 120 11.81 -16.03 0.50
CA TYR A 120 12.52 -16.78 -0.53
C TYR A 120 13.57 -17.70 0.09
N VAL A 121 13.58 -18.95 -0.37
CA VAL A 121 14.56 -19.98 -0.02
C VAL A 121 15.25 -20.43 -1.31
N PRO A 122 16.55 -20.17 -1.51
CA PRO A 122 17.23 -20.60 -2.72
C PRO A 122 17.18 -22.11 -2.90
N GLY A 123 16.80 -22.54 -4.11
CA GLY A 123 16.77 -23.96 -4.46
C GLY A 123 15.77 -24.81 -3.68
N SER A 124 14.78 -24.20 -3.01
CA SER A 124 13.77 -24.94 -2.26
C SER A 124 12.41 -24.27 -2.23
N TRP A 125 11.38 -25.06 -1.98
CA TRP A 125 10.03 -24.57 -1.75
C TRP A 125 9.88 -24.13 -0.29
N THR A 126 9.48 -22.87 -0.07
CA THR A 126 9.32 -22.29 1.28
C THR A 126 8.37 -23.10 2.18
N GLY A 127 7.37 -23.80 1.62
CA GLY A 127 6.44 -24.63 2.39
C GLY A 127 7.06 -25.94 2.93
N SER A 128 8.25 -26.31 2.49
CA SER A 128 8.98 -27.50 2.97
C SER A 128 9.98 -27.23 4.10
N LEU A 129 10.06 -25.99 4.57
CA LEU A 129 10.96 -25.63 5.67
C LEU A 129 10.58 -26.40 6.95
N SER A 130 11.53 -27.18 7.45
CA SER A 130 11.44 -27.88 8.74
C SER A 130 12.63 -27.47 9.61
N PHE A 131 12.36 -27.32 10.91
CA PHE A 131 13.37 -26.95 11.90
C PHE A 131 13.34 -27.94 13.04
N GLU A 132 14.51 -28.38 13.49
CA GLU A 132 14.59 -29.21 14.68
C GLU A 132 14.19 -28.42 15.92
N LYS A 133 13.33 -29.01 16.74
CA LYS A 133 12.92 -28.43 18.01
C LYS A 133 14.09 -28.53 18.99
N LYS A 134 14.87 -27.46 19.15
CA LYS A 134 15.82 -27.37 20.26
C LYS A 134 15.01 -27.37 21.57
N ARG A 135 15.15 -28.41 22.41
CA ARG A 135 14.54 -28.43 23.74
C ARG A 135 15.17 -27.31 24.56
N ILE A 136 14.45 -26.22 24.75
CA ILE A 136 14.84 -25.19 25.71
C ILE A 136 14.62 -25.81 27.10
N GLY A 137 15.70 -25.98 27.87
CA GLY A 137 15.61 -26.29 29.30
C GLY A 137 14.75 -25.23 29.98
N LYS A 138 13.94 -25.63 30.97
CA LYS A 138 12.93 -24.80 31.64
C LYS A 138 13.53 -23.54 32.31
N SER A 139 13.85 -22.51 31.54
CA SER A 139 14.10 -21.13 31.99
C SER A 139 14.28 -20.24 30.75
N GLY A 140 13.19 -19.89 30.08
CA GLY A 140 13.24 -19.00 28.92
C GLY A 140 12.04 -19.17 28.02
N SER A 141 11.36 -18.06 27.76
CA SER A 141 10.16 -17.86 26.94
C SER A 141 10.03 -18.82 25.73
N PRO A 142 8.82 -19.32 25.40
CA PRO A 142 8.61 -20.30 24.33
C PRO A 142 9.25 -19.82 23.03
N ALA A 143 9.82 -20.75 22.27
CA ALA A 143 10.34 -20.52 20.92
C ALA A 143 9.24 -19.89 20.05
N THR A 144 9.18 -18.57 20.04
CA THR A 144 8.18 -17.80 19.33
C THR A 144 8.52 -17.87 17.87
N PHE A 145 7.55 -18.31 17.06
CA PHE A 145 7.52 -18.23 15.60
C PHE A 145 8.16 -16.90 15.11
N PRO A 146 9.45 -16.90 14.68
CA PRO A 146 10.16 -15.64 14.45
C PRO A 146 9.90 -15.05 13.06
N ILE A 147 9.60 -15.90 12.08
CA ILE A 147 9.49 -15.51 10.67
C ILE A 147 8.21 -14.72 10.41
N TRP A 148 7.07 -15.29 10.81
CA TRP A 148 5.75 -14.67 10.58
C TRP A 148 5.58 -13.38 11.38
N THR A 149 6.14 -13.31 12.59
CA THR A 149 6.15 -12.10 13.41
C THR A 149 6.97 -10.99 12.75
N LYS A 150 8.14 -11.31 12.17
CA LYS A 150 8.93 -10.33 11.41
C LYS A 150 8.25 -9.90 10.11
N CYS A 151 7.60 -10.81 9.38
CA CYS A 151 6.78 -10.44 8.22
C CYS A 151 5.64 -9.48 8.60
N LEU A 152 4.97 -9.73 9.73
CA LEU A 152 3.90 -8.87 10.23
C LEU A 152 4.42 -7.49 10.66
N LEU A 153 5.59 -7.43 11.32
CA LEU A 153 6.24 -6.17 11.70
C LEU A 153 6.68 -5.37 10.46
N LEU A 154 7.23 -6.03 9.45
CA LEU A 154 7.56 -5.40 8.17
C LEU A 154 6.32 -4.83 7.49
N GLN A 155 5.20 -5.55 7.52
CA GLN A 155 3.92 -5.07 7.01
C GLN A 155 3.40 -3.85 7.77
N LYS A 156 3.71 -3.72 9.07
CA LYS A 156 3.35 -2.54 9.88
C LYS A 156 4.27 -1.35 9.63
N SER A 157 5.57 -1.56 9.39
CA SER A 157 6.54 -0.46 9.14
C SER A 157 6.46 0.14 7.74
N LEU A 158 5.78 -0.55 6.82
CA LEU A 158 5.62 -0.16 5.41
C LEU A 158 4.22 0.42 5.10
N ARG A 159 3.33 0.46 6.10
CA ARG A 159 2.09 1.24 6.01
C ARG A 159 2.35 2.71 6.28
#